data_AF-A0A3C1VS98-F1
#
_entry.id   AF-A0A3C1VS98-F1
#
_cell.length_a   1.000
_cell.length_b   1.000
_cell.length_c   1.000
_cell.angle_alpha   90.00
_cell.angle_beta   90.00
_cell.angle_gamma   90.00
#
_symmetry.space_group_name_H-M   'P 1'
#
loop_
_entity.id
_entity.type
_entity.pdbx_description
1 polymer ?
#
loop_
_entity_poly.entity_id
_entity_poly.type
_entity_poly.pdbx_seq_one_letter_code
_entity_poly.pdbx_strand_id
1 'polypeptide(L)' 'KQAKNEAENARIAIRNIRRDANSDFKDLEKEKEISEDEQRRAEDLVQKLTDKYVAEVEAAYQVKEQDLLSF' A
#
# COMPACT_ATOMS: atom_id res chain seq x y z
N LYS A 1 -8.74 -17.84 11.10
CA LYS A 1 -8.95 -16.56 11.81
C LYS A 1 -7.68 -15.71 11.89
N GLN A 2 -6.54 -16.26 12.33
CA GLN A 2 -5.28 -15.53 12.42
C GLN A 2 -4.77 -15.01 11.06
N ALA A 3 -4.69 -15.86 10.02
CA ALA A 3 -4.24 -15.46 8.68
C ALA A 3 -5.05 -14.29 8.08
N LYS A 4 -6.38 -14.26 8.31
CA LYS A 4 -7.25 -13.18 7.86
C LYS A 4 -6.93 -11.86 8.55
N ASN A 5 -6.69 -11.90 9.86
CA ASN A 5 -6.35 -10.71 10.64
C ASN A 5 -4.97 -10.17 10.23
N GLU A 6 -3.99 -11.04 9.98
CA GLU A 6 -2.67 -10.65 9.50
C GLU A 6 -2.73 -9.99 8.11
N ALA A 7 -3.51 -10.55 7.19
CA ALA A 7 -3.74 -9.95 5.87
C ALA A 7 -4.41 -8.56 5.96
N GLU A 8 -5.41 -8.40 6.85
CA GLU A 8 -6.04 -7.09 7.05
C GLU A 8 -5.09 -6.07 7.67
N ASN A 9 -4.32 -6.46 8.68
CA ASN A 9 -3.30 -5.60 9.29
C ASN A 9 -2.25 -5.17 8.27
N ALA A 10 -1.80 -6.07 7.39
CA ALA A 10 -0.87 -5.75 6.31
C ALA A 10 -1.48 -4.72 5.33
N ARG A 11 -2.74 -4.90 4.91
CA ARG A 11 -3.44 -3.92 4.05
C ARG A 11 -3.57 -2.55 4.72
N ILE A 12 -3.88 -2.51 6.02
CA ILE A 12 -3.95 -1.25 6.78
C ILE A 12 -2.57 -0.58 6.83
N ALA A 13 -1.51 -1.33 7.12
CA ALA A 13 -0.15 -0.81 7.16
C ALA A 13 0.28 -0.20 5.80
N ILE A 14 0.00 -0.90 4.69
CA ILE A 14 0.28 -0.41 3.34
C ILE A 14 -0.45 0.92 3.07
N ARG A 15 -1.74 1.02 3.46
CA ARG A 15 -2.53 2.26 3.28
C ARG A 15 -2.02 3.42 4.14
N ASN A 16 -1.53 3.14 5.34
CA ASN A 16 -0.92 4.15 6.22
C ASN A 16 0.36 4.69 5.60
N ILE A 17 1.25 3.81 5.11
CA ILE A 17 2.49 4.22 4.42
C ILE A 17 2.18 5.09 3.21
N ARG A 18 1.17 4.74 2.39
CA ARG A 18 0.74 5.58 1.27
C ARG A 18 0.28 6.96 1.74
N ARG A 19 -0.48 7.03 2.83
CA ARG A 19 -0.96 8.31 3.39
C ARG A 19 0.21 9.19 3.82
N ASP A 20 1.18 8.60 4.51
CA ASP A 20 2.36 9.31 4.99
C ASP A 20 3.19 9.83 3.81
N ALA A 21 3.48 8.98 2.82
CA ALA A 21 4.18 9.37 1.60
C ALA A 21 3.47 10.51 0.83
N ASN A 22 2.14 10.46 0.70
CA ASN A 22 1.38 11.54 0.07
C ASN A 22 1.43 12.85 0.88
N SER A 23 1.52 12.77 2.22
CA SER A 23 1.73 13.94 3.06
C SER A 23 3.11 14.54 2.79
N ASP A 24 4.14 13.71 2.74
CA ASP A 24 5.51 14.14 2.47
C ASP A 24 5.63 14.81 1.09
N PHE A 25 5.03 14.23 0.05
CA PHE A 25 5.03 14.84 -1.29
C PHE A 25 4.37 16.21 -1.30
N LYS A 26 3.26 16.36 -0.58
CA LYS A 26 2.56 17.64 -0.45
C LYS A 26 3.40 18.68 0.30
N ASP A 27 4.15 18.27 1.31
CA ASP A 27 5.01 19.19 2.07
C ASP A 27 6.24 19.59 1.26
N LEU A 28 6.84 18.66 0.51
CA LEU A 28 7.94 18.95 -0.44
C LEU A 28 7.52 19.94 -1.55
N GLU A 29 6.28 19.83 -2.06
CA GLU A 29 5.77 20.78 -3.06
C GLU A 29 5.60 22.18 -2.46
N LYS A 30 5.04 22.30 -1.25
CA LYS A 30 4.91 23.59 -0.56
C LYS A 30 6.27 24.24 -0.29
N GLU A 31 7.26 23.43 0.06
CA GLU A 31 8.65 23.86 0.28
C GLU A 31 9.38 24.20 -1.04
N LYS A 32 8.74 23.94 -2.19
CA LYS A 32 9.27 24.13 -3.55
C LYS A 32 10.50 23.28 -3.86
N GLU A 33 10.66 22.17 -3.14
CA GLU A 33 11.69 21.16 -3.40
C GLU A 33 11.31 20.28 -4.60
N ILE A 34 10.00 20.14 -4.87
CA ILE A 34 9.47 19.49 -6.07
C ILE A 34 8.40 20.36 -6.75
N SER A 35 8.20 20.14 -8.05
CA SER A 35 7.10 20.75 -8.80
C SER A 35 5.77 19.99 -8.62
N GLU A 36 4.65 20.64 -8.97
CA GLU A 36 3.32 20.01 -8.98
C GLU A 36 3.27 18.77 -9.91
N ASP A 37 3.97 18.82 -11.04
CA ASP A 37 4.07 17.69 -11.97
C ASP A 37 4.85 16.51 -11.36
N GLU A 38 5.90 16.79 -10.59
CA GLU A 38 6.65 15.76 -9.87
C GLU A 38 5.84 15.16 -8.73
N GLN A 39 5.11 15.98 -7.97
CA GLN A 39 4.18 15.51 -6.95
C GLN A 39 3.15 14.54 -7.54
N ARG A 40 2.48 14.92 -8.64
CA ARG A 40 1.48 14.05 -9.30
C ARG A 40 2.09 12.73 -9.77
N ARG A 41 3.30 12.75 -10.32
CA ARG A 41 4.01 11.52 -10.72
C ARG A 41 4.35 10.65 -9.51
N ALA A 42 4.78 11.24 -8.40
CA ALA A 42 5.09 10.51 -7.17
C ALA A 42 3.83 9.86 -6.58
N GLU A 43 2.70 10.58 -6.56
CA GLU A 43 1.39 10.06 -6.14
C GLU A 43 0.94 8.87 -7.02
N ASP A 44 1.09 8.96 -8.35
CA ASP A 44 0.79 7.85 -9.26
C ASP A 44 1.68 6.62 -9.01
N LEU A 45 2.96 6.83 -8.74
CA LEU A 45 3.90 5.75 -8.46
C LEU A 45 3.59 5.06 -7.14
N VAL A 46 3.34 5.83 -6.06
CA VAL A 46 3.00 5.24 -4.76
C VAL A 46 1.65 4.53 -4.81
N GLN A 47 0.70 5.02 -5.62
CA GLN A 47 -0.57 4.33 -5.85
C GLN A 47 -0.34 2.97 -6.54
N LYS A 48 0.48 2.91 -7.61
CA LYS A 48 0.83 1.64 -8.26
C LYS A 48 1.52 0.65 -7.31
N LEU A 49 2.42 1.14 -6.46
CA LEU A 49 3.08 0.30 -5.45
C LEU A 49 2.09 -0.22 -4.41
N THR A 50 1.19 0.64 -3.94
CA THR A 50 0.11 0.29 -3.02
C THR A 50 -0.74 -0.84 -3.59
N ASP A 51 -1.20 -0.68 -4.83
CA ASP A 51 -2.06 -1.66 -5.50
C ASP A 51 -1.35 -2.99 -5.70
N LYS A 52 -0.08 -2.96 -6.12
CA LYS A 52 0.77 -4.15 -6.24
C LYS A 52 0.85 -4.92 -4.92
N TYR A 53 1.24 -4.26 -3.83
CA TYR A 53 1.47 -4.96 -2.57
C TYR A 53 0.16 -5.40 -1.89
N VAL A 54 -0.95 -4.67 -2.09
CA VAL A 54 -2.27 -5.14 -1.66
C VAL A 54 -2.65 -6.42 -2.41
N ALA A 55 -2.41 -6.49 -3.71
CA ALA A 55 -2.68 -7.70 -4.50
C ALA A 55 -1.79 -8.88 -4.08
N GLU A 56 -0.51 -8.65 -3.78
CA GLU A 56 0.39 -9.68 -3.25
C GLU A 56 -0.07 -10.22 -1.90
N VAL A 57 -0.51 -9.36 -0.97
CA VAL A 57 -1.08 -9.78 0.32
C VAL A 57 -2.34 -10.61 0.13
N GLU A 58 -3.22 -10.21 -0.80
CA GLU A 58 -4.45 -10.96 -1.09
C GLU A 58 -4.14 -12.33 -1.70
N ALA A 59 -3.21 -12.42 -2.64
CA ALA A 59 -2.78 -13.69 -3.23
C ALA A 59 -2.17 -14.62 -2.18
N ALA A 60 -1.30 -14.11 -1.31
CA ALA A 60 -0.71 -14.89 -0.22
C ALA A 60 -1.76 -15.38 0.78
N TYR A 61 -2.75 -14.54 1.12
CA TYR A 61 -3.87 -14.92 1.97
C TYR A 61 -4.69 -16.05 1.36
N GLN A 62 -5.04 -15.95 0.06
CA GLN A 62 -5.84 -16.96 -0.63
C GLN A 62 -5.15 -18.33 -0.68
N VAL A 63 -3.85 -18.35 -0.98
CA VAL A 63 -3.05 -19.59 -0.92
C VAL A 63 -3.12 -20.19 0.49
N LYS A 64 -2.89 -19.37 1.52
CA LYS A 64 -2.90 -19.84 2.90
C LYS A 64 -4.29 -20.31 3.35
N GLU A 65 -5.35 -19.65 2.88
CA GLU A 65 -6.73 -20.03 3.17
C GLU A 65 -7.09 -21.37 2.53
N GLN A 66 -6.70 -21.61 1.28
CA GLN A 66 -6.89 -22.91 0.62
C GLN A 66 -6.14 -24.03 1.34
N ASP A 67 -4.86 -23.79 1.69
CA ASP A 67 -4.07 -24.77 2.45
C ASP A 67 -4.79 -25.16 3.74
N LEU A 68 -5.30 -24.19 4.50
CA LEU A 68 -6.00 -24.43 5.76
C LEU A 68 -7.35 -25.15 5.61
N LEU A 69 -8.03 -25.00 4.46
CA LEU A 69 -9.31 -25.66 4.16
C LEU A 69 -9.15 -27.08 3.58
N SER A 70 -7.94 -27.41 3.09
CA SER A 70 -7.63 -28.71 2.48
C SER A 70 -7.25 -29.81 3.49
N PHE A 71 -7.25 -29.50 4.79
CA PHE A 71 -7.08 -30.43 5.92
C PHE A 71 -8.40 -30.63 6.66
#